data_AF-A0AAE9DRJ6-F1
#
_entry.id   AF-A0AAE9DRJ6-F1
#
_cell.length_a   1.000
_cell.length_b   1.000
_cell.length_c   1.000
_cell.angle_alpha   90.00
_cell.angle_beta   90.00
_cell.angle_gamma   90.00
#
_symmetry.space_group_name_H-M   'P 1'
#
loop_
_entity.id
_entity.type
_entity.pdbx_description
1 polymer ?
#
loop_
_entity_poly.entity_id
_entity_poly.type
_entity_poly.pdbx_seq_one_letter_code
_entity_poly.pdbx_strand_id
1 'polypeptide(L)'
;MQMEIAEIPNIPAQGFLNNFLQGNGEDGEEINEQAVAQARDAMLRQARQQVEQAVQNGVLQRQEAPNRRPRIDPYSHIFEKARNIFRQREYTEICGICNQDIVRTEFLDHLEPCAQQNGKDVKETHIPKYRFLSTNYMLDQKMFAIRDELEIEFLEVLWDKETVHKMHCVLCKTYNEHLNGDCVPNLQKQAFLQKMDQMLNLHMCYYETHLELKKEREIEQIRQAHENEFEKMQKEVDQRFPSDNVIAEQNRQAEYRDFRERVAEPNAKELQEYMAHANEEYRRQYEFKKRQVEAVARREAELMKEYLLSNVCRKDLNKVIEYRKILRDQGWEAAEEFDKSTFPTPQNVPDARNEETRKWLGAIGRRQD
;
A
#
# COMPACT_ATOMS: atom_id res chain seq x y z
N MET A 1 -2.49 -15.73 -21.75
CA MET A 1 -2.41 -16.73 -20.66
C MET A 1 -3.52 -16.38 -19.67
N GLN A 2 -4.58 -17.19 -19.61
CA GLN A 2 -5.75 -16.92 -18.77
C GLN A 2 -5.35 -17.15 -17.30
N MET A 3 -5.34 -16.09 -16.50
CA MET A 3 -5.23 -16.21 -15.05
C MET A 3 -6.58 -16.69 -14.51
N GLU A 4 -6.63 -17.95 -14.08
CA GLU A 4 -7.74 -18.46 -13.29
C GLU A 4 -7.85 -17.65 -11.99
N ILE A 5 -9.01 -17.03 -11.79
CA ILE A 5 -9.36 -16.35 -10.55
C ILE A 5 -9.64 -17.44 -9.53
N ALA A 6 -8.67 -17.69 -8.64
CA ALA A 6 -8.87 -18.59 -7.51
C ALA A 6 -10.04 -18.08 -6.64
N GLU A 7 -11.02 -18.95 -6.40
CA GLU A 7 -12.20 -18.66 -5.58
C GLU A 7 -11.81 -18.20 -4.17
N ILE A 8 -12.44 -17.11 -3.75
CA ILE A 8 -12.23 -16.45 -2.46
C ILE A 8 -12.94 -17.28 -1.37
N PRO A 9 -12.25 -17.85 -0.38
CA PRO A 9 -12.93 -18.42 0.78
C PRO A 9 -13.57 -17.28 1.58
N ASN A 10 -14.87 -17.42 1.85
CA ASN A 10 -15.65 -16.53 2.69
C ASN A 10 -15.21 -16.70 4.16
N ILE A 11 -14.34 -15.81 4.65
CA ILE A 11 -13.84 -15.84 6.04
C ILE A 11 -14.53 -14.74 6.84
N PRO A 12 -15.12 -15.04 8.01
CA PRO A 12 -15.87 -14.06 8.80
C PRO A 12 -15.01 -12.88 9.25
N ALA A 13 -15.58 -11.68 9.20
CA ALA A 13 -15.04 -10.44 9.74
C ALA A 13 -14.97 -10.43 11.28
N GLN A 14 -14.30 -11.40 11.89
CA GLN A 14 -14.01 -11.44 13.32
C GLN A 14 -12.55 -11.06 13.56
N GLY A 15 -12.24 -9.80 13.27
CA GLY A 15 -10.99 -9.15 13.65
C GLY A 15 -11.02 -8.70 15.10
N PHE A 16 -9.91 -8.94 15.80
CA PHE A 16 -9.59 -8.86 17.22
C PHE A 16 -9.89 -7.52 17.97
N LEU A 17 -10.49 -6.52 17.33
CA LEU A 17 -10.59 -5.14 17.86
C LEU A 17 -11.68 -4.91 18.93
N ASN A 18 -12.56 -5.86 19.22
CA ASN A 18 -13.68 -5.62 20.14
C ASN A 18 -13.38 -5.82 21.64
N ASN A 19 -12.22 -6.35 22.03
CA ASN A 19 -11.90 -6.64 23.44
C ASN A 19 -11.03 -5.57 24.14
N PHE A 20 -10.71 -4.45 23.48
CA PHE A 20 -9.71 -3.49 23.98
C PHE A 20 -10.26 -2.22 24.67
N LEU A 21 -11.59 -2.02 24.71
CA LEU A 21 -12.20 -0.74 25.14
C LEU A 21 -12.85 -0.75 26.53
N GLN A 22 -12.32 -1.51 27.49
CA GLN A 22 -12.74 -1.39 28.89
C GLN A 22 -11.54 -1.35 29.84
N GLY A 23 -11.24 -0.15 30.32
CA GLY A 23 -10.25 0.12 31.35
C GLY A 23 -10.47 1.52 31.91
N ASN A 24 -11.25 1.59 33.00
CA ASN A 24 -11.48 2.77 33.81
C ASN A 24 -10.20 3.24 34.52
N GLY A 25 -10.12 4.55 34.79
CA GLY A 25 -9.14 5.14 35.68
C GLY A 25 -9.47 6.61 35.95
N GLU A 26 -10.33 6.83 36.95
CA GLU A 26 -10.52 8.12 37.62
C GLU A 26 -9.30 8.41 38.51
N ASP A 27 -8.79 9.64 38.45
CA ASP A 27 -8.47 10.52 39.60
C ASP A 27 -7.36 11.53 39.26
N GLY A 28 -7.65 12.81 39.51
CA GLY A 28 -6.62 13.76 39.98
C GLY A 28 -6.37 15.01 39.13
N GLU A 29 -6.74 16.15 39.70
CA GLU A 29 -6.38 17.53 39.36
C GLU A 29 -7.08 18.17 38.14
N GLU A 30 -8.19 18.89 38.42
CA GLU A 30 -8.74 19.91 37.54
C GLU A 30 -7.71 21.04 37.32
N ILE A 31 -6.80 20.80 36.39
CA ILE A 31 -6.03 21.85 35.74
C ILE A 31 -7.08 22.72 35.03
N ASN A 32 -7.15 24.01 35.35
CA ASN A 32 -8.05 24.95 34.68
C ASN A 32 -7.67 25.00 33.19
N GLU A 33 -8.26 24.12 32.39
CA GLU A 33 -7.99 23.92 30.96
C GLU A 33 -8.13 25.23 30.19
N GLN A 34 -8.99 26.13 30.68
CA GLN A 34 -9.21 27.45 30.13
C GLN A 34 -7.98 28.36 30.32
N ALA A 35 -7.33 28.31 31.48
CA ALA A 35 -6.11 29.07 31.74
C ALA A 35 -4.92 28.52 30.93
N VAL A 36 -4.82 27.19 30.78
CA VAL A 36 -3.79 26.54 29.96
C VAL A 36 -3.99 26.84 28.47
N ALA A 37 -5.24 26.80 27.99
CA ALA A 37 -5.58 27.18 26.63
C ALA A 37 -5.28 28.65 26.35
N GLN A 38 -5.61 29.55 27.28
CA GLN A 38 -5.32 30.98 27.15
C GLN A 38 -3.82 31.28 27.17
N ALA A 39 -3.04 30.61 28.04
CA ALA A 39 -1.60 30.74 28.07
C ALA A 39 -0.94 30.22 26.78
N ARG A 40 -1.43 29.08 26.26
CA ARG A 40 -0.97 28.51 24.98
C ARG A 40 -1.27 29.45 23.81
N ASP A 41 -2.46 30.04 23.76
CA ASP A 41 -2.84 31.00 22.72
C ASP A 41 -2.08 32.33 22.82
N ALA A 42 -1.79 32.79 24.04
CA ALA A 42 -0.94 33.97 24.25
C ALA A 42 0.50 33.69 23.76
N MET A 43 1.04 32.52 24.09
CA MET A 43 2.39 32.11 23.67
C MET A 43 2.48 31.93 22.15
N LEU A 44 1.46 31.35 21.51
CA LEU A 44 1.37 31.23 20.05
C LEU A 44 1.27 32.59 19.36
N ARG A 45 0.53 33.55 19.93
CA ARG A 45 0.46 34.92 19.40
C ARG A 45 1.79 35.65 19.52
N GLN A 46 2.47 35.52 20.65
CA GLN A 46 3.80 36.10 20.85
C GLN A 46 4.83 35.50 19.90
N ALA A 47 4.80 34.17 19.70
CA ALA A 47 5.65 33.50 18.72
C ALA A 47 5.39 33.98 17.28
N ARG A 48 4.12 34.18 16.90
CA ARG A 48 3.77 34.73 15.58
C ARG A 48 4.29 36.16 15.39
N GLN A 49 4.16 37.01 16.41
CA GLN A 49 4.69 38.38 16.35
C GLN A 49 6.22 38.42 16.26
N GLN A 50 6.93 37.54 16.98
CA GLN A 50 8.39 37.43 16.88
C GLN A 50 8.83 36.96 15.49
N VAL A 51 8.10 36.02 14.87
CA VAL A 51 8.35 35.58 13.49
C VAL A 51 8.07 36.70 12.50
N GLU A 52 6.97 37.45 12.65
CA GLU A 52 6.66 38.59 11.78
C GLU A 52 7.70 39.72 11.88
N GLN A 53 8.17 40.04 13.09
CA GLN A 53 9.24 41.01 13.30
C GLN A 53 10.58 40.52 12.70
N ALA A 54 10.89 39.23 12.82
CA ALA A 54 12.09 38.65 12.20
C ALA A 54 12.02 38.62 10.66
N VAL A 55 10.82 38.49 10.08
CA VAL A 55 10.58 38.60 8.63
C VAL A 55 10.67 40.06 8.15
N GLN A 56 10.12 41.02 8.91
CA GLN A 56 10.21 42.45 8.60
C GLN A 56 11.64 43.00 8.70
N ASN A 57 12.43 42.51 9.68
CA ASN A 57 13.81 42.93 9.89
C ASN A 57 14.81 42.20 8.96
N GLY A 58 14.33 41.38 8.02
CA GLY A 58 15.17 40.70 7.03
C GLY A 58 16.05 39.57 7.56
N VAL A 59 15.88 39.18 8.83
CA VAL A 59 16.62 38.07 9.48
C VAL A 59 16.08 36.71 9.04
N LEU A 60 14.76 36.63 8.78
CA LEU A 60 14.13 35.51 8.11
C LEU A 60 13.69 35.97 6.72
N GLN A 61 14.41 35.54 5.69
CA GLN A 61 13.86 35.57 4.33
C GLN A 61 12.58 34.73 4.36
N ARG A 62 11.45 35.32 3.99
CA ARG A 62 10.25 34.58 3.63
C ARG A 62 10.71 33.58 2.58
N GLN A 63 10.74 32.29 2.89
CA GLN A 63 10.94 31.28 1.87
C GLN A 63 9.84 31.55 0.84
N GLU A 64 10.25 32.02 -0.34
CA GLU A 64 9.36 32.02 -1.49
C GLU A 64 8.72 30.65 -1.52
N ALA A 65 7.38 30.65 -1.54
CA ALA A 65 6.57 29.43 -1.52
C ALA A 65 7.27 28.39 -2.39
N PRO A 66 7.56 27.19 -1.86
CA PRO A 66 8.46 26.25 -2.51
C PRO A 66 7.99 26.13 -3.94
N ASN A 67 8.89 26.52 -4.87
CA ASN A 67 8.72 26.48 -6.32
C ASN A 67 7.42 25.78 -6.69
N ARG A 68 6.38 26.54 -7.10
CA ARG A 68 5.23 25.92 -7.78
C ARG A 68 5.85 24.96 -8.77
N ARG A 69 5.73 23.65 -8.50
CA ARG A 69 6.32 22.63 -9.37
C ARG A 69 5.89 23.02 -10.78
N PRO A 70 6.81 23.07 -11.76
CA PRO A 70 6.44 23.40 -13.13
C PRO A 70 5.21 22.57 -13.44
N ARG A 71 4.17 23.22 -13.99
CA ARG A 71 2.88 22.58 -14.29
C ARG A 71 3.22 21.35 -15.10
N ILE A 72 3.17 20.19 -14.45
CA ILE A 72 3.55 18.93 -15.05
C ILE A 72 2.59 18.78 -16.22
N ASP A 73 3.13 18.67 -17.44
CA ASP A 73 2.29 18.32 -18.57
C ASP A 73 1.68 16.95 -18.25
N PRO A 74 0.35 16.86 -18.00
CA PRO A 74 -0.27 15.62 -17.52
C PRO A 74 -0.10 14.49 -18.53
N TYR A 75 0.11 14.83 -19.81
CA TYR A 75 0.48 13.90 -20.86
C TYR A 75 1.84 13.27 -20.56
N SER A 76 2.93 14.06 -20.55
CA SER A 76 4.29 13.56 -20.26
C SER A 76 4.39 12.70 -18.99
N HIS A 77 3.73 13.11 -17.91
CA HIS A 77 3.83 12.44 -16.62
C HIS A 77 3.16 11.06 -16.60
N ILE A 78 2.08 10.87 -17.34
CA ILE A 78 1.42 9.56 -17.42
C ILE A 78 2.26 8.57 -18.23
N PHE A 79 2.91 9.00 -19.31
CA PHE A 79 3.82 8.12 -20.06
C PHE A 79 5.09 7.84 -19.29
N GLU A 80 5.67 8.84 -18.64
CA GLU A 80 6.81 8.64 -17.75
C GLU A 80 6.46 7.70 -16.60
N LYS A 81 5.26 7.86 -16.01
CA LYS A 81 4.78 6.96 -14.98
C LYS A 81 4.60 5.55 -15.52
N ALA A 82 3.92 5.37 -16.64
CA ALA A 82 3.77 4.06 -17.26
C ALA A 82 5.14 3.42 -17.54
N ARG A 83 6.06 4.16 -18.17
CA ARG A 83 7.43 3.71 -18.44
C ARG A 83 8.15 3.26 -17.18
N ASN A 84 8.02 4.01 -16.09
CA ASN A 84 8.60 3.63 -14.80
C ASN A 84 7.97 2.35 -14.24
N ILE A 85 6.64 2.19 -14.35
CA ILE A 85 5.92 0.97 -13.97
C ILE A 85 6.42 -0.24 -14.77
N PHE A 86 6.62 -0.11 -16.09
CA PHE A 86 7.15 -1.19 -16.91
C PHE A 86 8.62 -1.51 -16.57
N ARG A 87 9.48 -0.50 -16.40
CA ARG A 87 10.89 -0.70 -16.00
C ARG A 87 11.03 -1.39 -14.66
N GLN A 88 10.15 -1.08 -13.70
CA GLN A 88 10.18 -1.73 -12.39
C GLN A 88 9.97 -3.26 -12.46
N ARG A 89 9.43 -3.79 -13.56
CA ARG A 89 9.24 -5.24 -13.77
C ARG A 89 10.57 -5.96 -13.95
N GLU A 90 11.55 -5.29 -14.54
CA GLU A 90 12.90 -5.82 -14.81
C GLU A 90 13.81 -5.75 -13.58
N TYR A 91 13.40 -5.02 -12.54
CA TYR A 91 14.17 -4.94 -11.31
C TYR A 91 14.12 -6.26 -10.56
N THR A 92 15.16 -6.50 -9.76
CA THR A 92 15.27 -7.71 -8.94
C THR A 92 14.78 -7.47 -7.52
N GLU A 93 14.35 -8.55 -6.87
CA GLU A 93 14.09 -8.65 -5.44
C GLU A 93 14.88 -9.84 -4.88
N ILE A 94 15.52 -9.65 -3.74
CA ILE A 94 16.32 -10.70 -3.10
C ILE A 94 15.37 -11.72 -2.46
N CYS A 95 15.49 -12.98 -2.87
CA CYS A 95 14.74 -14.08 -2.26
C CYS A 95 15.27 -14.40 -0.86
N GLY A 96 14.41 -14.32 0.17
CA GLY A 96 14.80 -14.61 1.56
C GLY A 96 15.08 -16.10 1.88
N ILE A 97 14.96 -17.00 0.91
CA ILE A 97 15.24 -18.43 1.04
C ILE A 97 16.64 -18.75 0.51
N CYS A 98 16.90 -18.44 -0.78
CA CYS A 98 18.17 -18.74 -1.44
C CYS A 98 19.15 -17.56 -1.51
N ASN A 99 18.74 -16.35 -1.08
CA ASN A 99 19.51 -15.10 -1.17
C ASN A 99 19.95 -14.71 -2.59
N GLN A 100 19.26 -15.21 -3.63
CA GLN A 100 19.51 -14.81 -5.01
C GLN A 100 18.63 -13.61 -5.41
N ASP A 101 19.14 -12.80 -6.33
CA ASP A 101 18.38 -11.73 -6.99
C ASP A 101 17.45 -12.34 -8.03
N ILE A 102 16.13 -12.21 -7.80
CA ILE A 102 15.10 -12.74 -8.69
C ILE A 102 14.36 -11.59 -9.34
N VAL A 103 14.14 -11.65 -10.65
CA VAL A 103 13.36 -10.63 -11.37
C VAL A 103 11.95 -10.58 -10.78
N ARG A 104 11.44 -9.38 -10.50
CA ARG A 104 10.15 -9.18 -9.80
C ARG A 104 8.97 -9.88 -10.47
N THR A 105 8.96 -9.99 -11.79
CA THR A 105 7.92 -10.71 -12.54
C THR A 105 7.91 -12.21 -12.27
N GLU A 106 9.07 -12.77 -11.92
CA GLU A 106 9.27 -14.21 -11.70
C GLU A 106 9.32 -14.55 -10.21
N PHE A 107 9.30 -13.55 -9.33
CA PHE A 107 9.52 -13.73 -7.90
C PHE A 107 8.53 -14.71 -7.26
N LEU A 108 7.23 -14.58 -7.56
CA LEU A 108 6.22 -15.47 -6.97
C LEU A 108 6.36 -16.91 -7.48
N ASP A 109 6.65 -17.09 -8.76
CA ASP A 109 6.84 -18.40 -9.39
C ASP A 109 8.14 -19.08 -8.90
N HIS A 110 9.12 -18.28 -8.49
CA HIS A 110 10.37 -18.77 -7.91
C HIS A 110 10.19 -19.38 -6.51
N LEU A 111 9.26 -18.88 -5.68
CA LEU A 111 9.22 -19.21 -4.24
C LEU A 111 9.01 -20.70 -3.94
N GLU A 112 8.05 -21.34 -4.62
CA GLU A 112 7.71 -22.75 -4.38
C GLU A 112 8.83 -23.72 -4.79
N PRO A 113 9.37 -23.64 -6.04
CA PRO A 113 10.54 -24.43 -6.43
C PRO A 113 11.75 -24.18 -5.53
N CYS A 114 11.99 -22.93 -5.13
CA CYS A 114 13.10 -22.55 -4.27
C CYS A 114 13.00 -23.19 -2.87
N ALA A 115 11.81 -23.21 -2.27
CA ALA A 115 11.62 -23.89 -0.98
C ALA A 115 11.82 -25.40 -1.05
N GLN A 116 11.30 -26.05 -2.10
CA GLN A 116 11.49 -27.49 -2.29
C GLN A 116 12.97 -27.86 -2.41
N GLN A 117 13.75 -27.09 -3.19
CA GLN A 117 15.19 -27.32 -3.36
C GLN A 117 15.99 -27.10 -2.07
N ASN A 118 15.56 -26.17 -1.21
CA ASN A 118 16.26 -25.84 0.04
C ASN A 118 15.70 -26.61 1.26
N GLY A 119 14.81 -27.58 1.06
CA GLY A 119 14.22 -28.36 2.15
C GLY A 119 13.42 -27.52 3.14
N LYS A 120 12.78 -26.44 2.66
CA LYS A 120 12.02 -25.48 3.47
C LYS A 120 10.54 -25.86 3.51
N ASP A 121 9.91 -25.63 4.66
CA ASP A 121 8.47 -25.88 4.83
C ASP A 121 7.64 -24.83 4.06
N VAL A 122 6.41 -25.19 3.71
CA VAL A 122 5.43 -24.30 3.05
C VAL A 122 5.27 -23.00 3.86
N LYS A 123 5.27 -23.08 5.20
CA LYS A 123 5.18 -21.90 6.06
C LYS A 123 6.34 -20.92 5.87
N GLU A 124 7.55 -21.41 5.56
CA GLU A 124 8.72 -20.55 5.32
C GLU A 124 8.64 -19.81 3.97
N THR A 125 7.83 -20.28 3.02
CA THR A 125 7.53 -19.56 1.75
C THR A 125 6.59 -18.38 1.94
N HIS A 126 5.73 -18.43 2.97
CA HIS A 126 4.69 -17.43 3.17
C HIS A 126 5.27 -16.08 3.56
N ILE A 127 6.34 -16.04 4.37
CA ILE A 127 6.98 -14.78 4.78
C ILE A 127 7.47 -13.97 3.56
N PRO A 128 8.33 -14.49 2.66
CA PRO A 128 8.77 -13.75 1.48
C PRO A 128 7.61 -13.48 0.50
N LYS A 129 6.63 -14.38 0.39
CA LYS A 129 5.43 -14.18 -0.44
C LYS A 129 4.64 -12.94 -0.01
N TYR A 130 4.21 -12.89 1.26
CA TYR A 130 3.38 -11.80 1.76
C TYR A 130 4.16 -10.49 1.89
N ARG A 131 5.47 -10.54 2.17
CA ARG A 131 6.36 -9.38 2.04
C ARG A 131 6.33 -8.82 0.61
N PHE A 132 6.49 -9.67 -0.40
CA PHE A 132 6.51 -9.24 -1.80
C PHE A 132 5.15 -8.66 -2.24
N LEU A 133 4.05 -9.34 -1.89
CA LEU A 133 2.69 -8.90 -2.22
C LEU A 133 2.29 -7.57 -1.56
N SER A 134 2.94 -7.20 -0.45
CA SER A 134 2.77 -5.93 0.26
C SER A 134 3.80 -4.85 -0.10
N THR A 135 4.60 -5.07 -1.14
CA THR A 135 5.52 -4.04 -1.66
C THR A 135 4.79 -2.93 -2.41
N ASN A 136 5.40 -1.74 -2.43
CA ASN A 136 4.89 -0.62 -3.24
C ASN A 136 4.89 -0.96 -4.73
N TYR A 137 5.82 -1.79 -5.21
CA TYR A 137 5.82 -2.29 -6.59
C TYR A 137 4.48 -2.95 -6.94
N MET A 138 4.01 -3.90 -6.11
CA MET A 138 2.75 -4.59 -6.35
C MET A 138 1.55 -3.63 -6.29
N LEU A 139 1.58 -2.66 -5.36
CA LEU A 139 0.54 -1.63 -5.27
C LEU A 139 0.51 -0.75 -6.53
N ASP A 140 1.68 -0.29 -6.98
CA ASP A 140 1.85 0.60 -8.11
C ASP A 140 1.40 -0.06 -9.43
N GLN A 141 1.73 -1.35 -9.65
CA GLN A 141 1.26 -2.10 -10.84
C GLN A 141 -0.27 -2.18 -10.88
N LYS A 142 -0.91 -2.54 -9.74
CA LYS A 142 -2.36 -2.70 -9.68
C LYS A 142 -3.09 -1.36 -9.81
N MET A 143 -2.56 -0.33 -9.17
CA MET A 143 -3.08 1.02 -9.27
C MET A 143 -2.96 1.56 -10.69
N PHE A 144 -1.83 1.33 -11.36
CA PHE A 144 -1.65 1.69 -12.76
C PHE A 144 -2.67 0.98 -13.67
N ALA A 145 -2.87 -0.33 -13.50
CA ALA A 145 -3.84 -1.09 -14.28
C ALA A 145 -5.28 -0.55 -14.11
N ILE A 146 -5.70 -0.26 -12.86
CA ILE A 146 -7.02 0.33 -12.58
C ILE A 146 -7.15 1.71 -13.22
N ARG A 147 -6.13 2.57 -13.07
CA ARG A 147 -6.14 3.90 -13.71
C ARG A 147 -6.24 3.79 -15.22
N ASP A 148 -5.47 2.89 -15.82
CA ASP A 148 -5.42 2.72 -17.27
C ASP A 148 -6.79 2.31 -17.85
N GLU A 149 -7.44 1.33 -17.23
CA GLU A 149 -8.81 0.93 -17.57
C GLU A 149 -9.79 2.11 -17.52
N LEU A 150 -9.90 2.78 -16.37
CA LEU A 150 -10.88 3.85 -16.15
C LEU A 150 -10.58 5.11 -16.98
N GLU A 151 -9.30 5.44 -17.16
CA GLU A 151 -8.91 6.56 -18.01
C GLU A 151 -9.28 6.29 -19.46
N ILE A 152 -8.99 5.09 -20.00
CA ILE A 152 -9.37 4.72 -21.36
C ILE A 152 -10.88 4.78 -21.55
N GLU A 153 -11.67 4.19 -20.64
CA GLU A 153 -13.13 4.25 -20.70
C GLU A 153 -13.65 5.70 -20.77
N PHE A 154 -13.12 6.58 -19.92
CA PHE A 154 -13.52 7.99 -19.93
C PHE A 154 -13.13 8.70 -21.24
N LEU A 155 -11.91 8.46 -21.73
CA LEU A 155 -11.44 9.04 -22.99
C LEU A 155 -12.28 8.54 -24.17
N GLU A 156 -12.72 7.28 -24.18
CA GLU A 156 -13.64 6.74 -25.18
C GLU A 156 -14.98 7.49 -25.17
N VAL A 157 -15.53 7.82 -24.00
CA VAL A 157 -16.76 8.62 -23.87
C VAL A 157 -16.56 10.04 -24.36
N LEU A 158 -15.39 10.63 -24.11
CA LEU A 158 -15.05 11.95 -24.65
C LEU A 158 -14.97 11.94 -26.18
N TRP A 159 -14.41 10.88 -26.76
CA TRP A 159 -14.29 10.71 -28.20
C TRP A 159 -15.63 10.42 -28.87
N ASP A 160 -16.43 9.55 -28.24
CA ASP A 160 -17.74 9.12 -28.71
C ASP A 160 -18.70 8.92 -27.53
N LYS A 161 -19.65 9.85 -27.38
CA LYS A 161 -20.66 9.82 -26.31
C LYS A 161 -21.52 8.55 -26.32
N GLU A 162 -21.65 7.86 -27.46
CA GLU A 162 -22.43 6.62 -27.54
C GLU A 162 -21.78 5.51 -26.71
N THR A 163 -20.50 5.61 -26.38
CA THR A 163 -19.77 4.64 -25.55
C THR A 163 -20.01 4.79 -24.06
N VAL A 164 -20.82 5.77 -23.61
CA VAL A 164 -21.09 6.02 -22.18
C VAL A 164 -21.56 4.79 -21.43
N HIS A 165 -22.33 3.91 -22.07
CA HIS A 165 -22.83 2.66 -21.49
C HIS A 165 -21.73 1.65 -21.09
N LYS A 166 -20.50 1.82 -21.60
CA LYS A 166 -19.34 0.98 -21.28
C LYS A 166 -18.51 1.54 -20.13
N MET A 167 -18.75 2.80 -19.77
CA MET A 167 -17.97 3.50 -18.77
C MET A 167 -18.37 3.06 -17.36
N HIS A 168 -17.39 2.74 -16.50
CA HIS A 168 -17.67 2.32 -15.14
C HIS A 168 -18.44 3.41 -14.37
N CYS A 169 -19.45 3.01 -13.59
CA CYS A 169 -20.28 3.95 -12.85
C CYS A 169 -20.70 3.37 -11.50
N VAL A 170 -20.49 4.18 -10.46
CA VAL A 170 -20.84 3.86 -9.06
C VAL A 170 -21.81 4.89 -8.45
N LEU A 171 -22.19 5.90 -9.25
CA LEU A 171 -22.94 7.07 -8.79
C LEU A 171 -24.38 7.11 -9.29
N CYS A 172 -24.62 6.71 -10.54
CA CYS A 172 -25.96 6.71 -11.12
C CYS A 172 -26.80 5.61 -10.46
N LYS A 173 -28.02 5.93 -10.08
CA LYS A 173 -28.97 4.96 -9.50
C LYS A 173 -29.69 4.19 -10.58
N THR A 174 -29.89 4.82 -11.74
CA THR A 174 -30.58 4.22 -12.88
C THR A 174 -29.70 4.18 -14.12
N TYR A 175 -29.98 3.22 -15.01
CA TYR A 175 -29.28 3.11 -16.29
C TYR A 175 -29.51 4.34 -17.18
N ASN A 176 -30.68 4.96 -17.10
CA ASN A 176 -30.99 6.18 -17.87
C ASN A 176 -30.16 7.38 -17.41
N GLU A 177 -29.98 7.58 -16.09
CA GLU A 177 -29.06 8.60 -15.56
C GLU A 177 -27.63 8.40 -16.08
N HIS A 178 -27.19 7.13 -16.13
CA HIS A 178 -25.88 6.79 -16.65
C HIS A 178 -25.74 7.08 -18.15
N LEU A 179 -26.72 6.67 -18.97
CA LEU A 179 -26.76 7.00 -20.40
C LEU A 179 -26.81 8.51 -20.68
N ASN A 180 -27.42 9.28 -19.78
CA ASN A 180 -27.45 10.74 -19.87
C ASN A 180 -26.10 11.40 -19.52
N GLY A 181 -25.14 10.63 -19.01
CA GLY A 181 -23.82 11.08 -18.63
C GLY A 181 -23.75 11.74 -17.25
N ASP A 182 -24.71 11.51 -16.37
CA ASP A 182 -24.80 12.23 -15.08
C ASP A 182 -23.58 11.95 -14.16
N CYS A 183 -22.88 10.83 -14.38
CA CYS A 183 -21.65 10.46 -13.70
C CYS A 183 -20.36 11.02 -14.34
N VAL A 184 -20.41 11.52 -15.58
CA VAL A 184 -19.25 12.00 -16.33
C VAL A 184 -18.51 13.15 -15.62
N PRO A 185 -19.18 14.13 -14.97
CA PRO A 185 -18.50 15.19 -14.22
C PRO A 185 -17.65 14.69 -13.05
N ASN A 186 -17.86 13.46 -12.58
CA ASN A 186 -17.03 12.85 -11.55
C ASN A 186 -15.63 12.48 -12.04
N LEU A 187 -15.41 12.40 -13.37
CA LEU A 187 -14.13 12.08 -13.98
C LEU A 187 -13.57 10.75 -13.47
N GLN A 188 -14.43 9.73 -13.37
CA GLN A 188 -14.10 8.39 -12.84
C GLN A 188 -13.52 8.34 -11.41
N LYS A 189 -13.48 9.45 -10.67
CA LYS A 189 -12.84 9.52 -9.35
C LYS A 189 -13.41 8.52 -8.36
N GLN A 190 -14.73 8.40 -8.29
CA GLN A 190 -15.40 7.50 -7.34
C GLN A 190 -15.28 6.04 -7.76
N ALA A 191 -15.34 5.75 -9.06
CA ALA A 191 -15.05 4.42 -9.59
C ALA A 191 -13.62 3.98 -9.26
N PHE A 192 -12.65 4.89 -9.43
CA PHE A 192 -11.25 4.66 -9.06
C PHE A 192 -11.11 4.38 -7.57
N LEU A 193 -11.68 5.23 -6.69
CA LEU A 193 -11.60 5.02 -5.26
C LEU A 193 -12.27 3.72 -4.80
N GLN A 194 -13.39 3.33 -5.41
CA GLN A 194 -14.05 2.06 -5.09
C GLN A 194 -13.20 0.85 -5.50
N LYS A 195 -12.66 0.84 -6.73
CA LYS A 195 -11.75 -0.24 -7.17
C LYS A 195 -10.47 -0.28 -6.33
N MET A 196 -9.94 0.89 -5.96
CA MET A 196 -8.78 0.99 -5.09
C MET A 196 -9.05 0.51 -3.67
N ASP A 197 -10.21 0.76 -3.09
CA ASP A 197 -10.52 0.35 -1.71
C ASP A 197 -10.38 -1.17 -1.52
N GLN A 198 -10.98 -1.95 -2.43
CA GLN A 198 -10.83 -3.41 -2.44
C GLN A 198 -9.35 -3.82 -2.52
N MET A 199 -8.60 -3.14 -3.38
CA MET A 199 -7.19 -3.46 -3.58
C MET A 199 -6.29 -3.06 -2.41
N LEU A 200 -6.56 -1.93 -1.78
CA LEU A 200 -5.85 -1.43 -0.61
C LEU A 200 -6.11 -2.35 0.59
N ASN A 201 -7.35 -2.78 0.79
CA ASN A 201 -7.70 -3.74 1.84
C ASN A 201 -6.95 -5.06 1.67
N LEU A 202 -6.88 -5.59 0.44
CA LEU A 202 -6.11 -6.80 0.16
C LEU A 202 -4.59 -6.59 0.37
N HIS A 203 -4.04 -5.45 -0.05
CA HIS A 203 -2.65 -5.12 0.16
C HIS A 203 -2.29 -5.00 1.65
N MET A 204 -3.16 -4.37 2.44
CA MET A 204 -2.99 -4.25 3.90
C MET A 204 -3.13 -5.60 4.59
N CYS A 205 -4.04 -6.47 4.13
CA CYS A 205 -4.15 -7.85 4.61
C CYS A 205 -2.83 -8.62 4.39
N TYR A 206 -2.23 -8.54 3.20
CA TYR A 206 -0.92 -9.16 2.97
C TYR A 206 0.18 -8.59 3.87
N TYR A 207 0.16 -7.28 4.14
CA TYR A 207 1.12 -6.65 5.04
C TYR A 207 0.94 -7.12 6.49
N GLU A 208 -0.29 -7.20 6.96
CA GLU A 208 -0.65 -7.72 8.28
C GLU A 208 -0.19 -9.17 8.45
N THR A 209 -0.54 -10.05 7.49
CA THR A 209 -0.08 -11.45 7.50
C THR A 209 1.45 -11.56 7.49
N HIS A 210 2.14 -10.70 6.73
CA HIS A 210 3.60 -10.67 6.74
C HIS A 210 4.16 -10.34 8.15
N LEU A 211 3.59 -9.33 8.81
CA LEU A 211 3.99 -8.96 10.17
C LEU A 211 3.72 -10.12 11.14
N GLU A 212 2.53 -10.71 11.12
CA GLU A 212 2.17 -11.84 11.99
C GLU A 212 3.15 -13.00 11.85
N LEU A 213 3.43 -13.44 10.63
CA LEU A 213 4.39 -14.53 10.39
C LEU A 213 5.80 -14.18 10.83
N LYS A 214 6.20 -12.90 10.74
CA LYS A 214 7.49 -12.43 11.25
C LYS A 214 7.56 -12.55 12.77
N LYS A 215 6.50 -12.14 13.49
CA LYS A 215 6.40 -12.29 14.95
C LYS A 215 6.39 -13.75 15.37
N GLU A 216 5.63 -14.61 14.68
CA GLU A 216 5.62 -16.05 14.97
C GLU A 216 7.02 -16.67 14.83
N ARG A 217 7.76 -16.29 13.78
CA ARG A 217 9.13 -16.76 13.57
C ARG A 217 10.08 -16.28 14.66
N GLU A 218 9.99 -15.03 15.08
CA GLU A 218 10.83 -14.48 16.15
C GLU A 218 10.51 -15.11 17.52
N ILE A 219 9.23 -15.37 17.81
CA ILE A 219 8.80 -16.13 19.00
C ILE A 219 9.40 -17.54 18.99
N GLU A 220 9.33 -18.22 17.85
CA GLU A 220 9.88 -19.56 17.69
C GLU A 220 11.40 -19.56 17.90
N GLN A 221 12.12 -18.54 17.45
CA GLN A 221 13.55 -18.39 17.69
C GLN A 221 13.89 -18.20 19.18
N ILE A 222 13.10 -17.42 19.91
CA ILE A 222 13.26 -17.26 21.37
C ILE A 222 13.04 -18.60 22.07
N ARG A 223 11.96 -19.32 21.72
CA ARG A 223 11.68 -20.64 22.29
C ARG A 223 12.79 -21.65 22.02
N GLN A 224 13.28 -21.69 20.77
CA GLN A 224 14.41 -22.54 20.40
C GLN A 224 15.69 -22.16 21.16
N ALA A 225 15.93 -20.88 21.43
CA ALA A 225 17.06 -20.46 22.26
C ALA A 225 16.94 -21.01 23.69
N HIS A 226 15.75 -20.91 24.31
CA HIS A 226 15.47 -21.46 25.64
C HIS A 226 15.61 -22.99 25.67
N GLU A 227 15.12 -23.69 24.64
CA GLU A 227 15.27 -25.15 24.52
C GLU A 227 16.74 -25.55 24.37
N ASN A 228 17.51 -24.84 23.55
CA ASN A 228 18.95 -25.09 23.38
C ASN A 228 19.74 -24.87 24.69
N GLU A 229 19.36 -23.90 25.51
CA GLU A 229 19.95 -23.70 26.84
C GLU A 229 19.62 -24.87 27.77
N PHE A 230 18.38 -25.35 27.76
CA PHE A 230 17.98 -26.53 28.52
C PHE A 230 18.74 -27.78 28.06
N GLU A 231 18.92 -28.00 26.76
CA GLU A 231 19.70 -29.13 26.23
C GLU A 231 21.17 -29.08 26.64
N LYS A 232 21.79 -27.89 26.65
CA LYS A 232 23.17 -27.71 27.14
C LYS A 232 23.28 -28.09 28.61
N MET A 233 22.35 -27.60 29.44
CA MET A 233 22.28 -27.96 30.85
C MET A 233 22.09 -29.47 31.04
N GLN A 234 21.19 -30.11 30.29
CA GLN A 234 20.99 -31.55 30.36
C GLN A 234 22.27 -32.34 30.09
N LYS A 235 23.02 -31.97 29.04
CA LYS A 235 24.31 -32.60 28.70
C LYS A 235 25.32 -32.45 29.83
N GLU A 236 25.38 -31.30 30.51
CA GLU A 236 26.28 -31.08 31.65
C GLU A 236 25.90 -31.92 32.87
N VAL A 237 24.60 -31.99 33.17
CA VAL A 237 24.07 -32.78 34.29
C VAL A 237 24.24 -34.27 34.05
N ASP A 238 24.02 -34.75 32.82
CA ASP A 238 24.21 -36.16 32.44
C ASP A 238 25.67 -36.60 32.51
N GLN A 239 26.61 -35.70 32.21
CA GLN A 239 28.04 -35.95 32.39
C GLN A 239 28.42 -36.01 33.87
N ARG A 240 27.81 -35.17 34.71
CA ARG A 240 28.10 -35.11 36.15
C ARG A 240 27.52 -36.30 36.91
N PHE A 241 26.35 -36.78 36.50
CA PHE A 241 25.67 -37.92 37.10
C PHE A 241 25.42 -38.97 36.02
N PRO A 242 26.34 -39.94 35.81
CA PRO A 242 26.16 -41.06 34.89
C PRO A 242 25.01 -41.98 35.32
N SER A 243 24.35 -42.67 34.38
CA SER A 243 23.12 -43.45 34.58
C SER A 243 23.30 -44.81 35.24
N ASP A 244 24.20 -44.86 36.22
CA ASP A 244 24.75 -46.10 36.73
C ASP A 244 24.03 -46.58 38.00
N ASN A 245 23.26 -45.71 38.67
CA ASN A 245 22.47 -46.08 39.85
C ASN A 245 21.27 -45.14 40.12
N VAL A 246 20.36 -45.58 40.99
CA VAL A 246 19.11 -44.89 41.35
C VAL A 246 19.35 -43.53 42.00
N ILE A 247 20.43 -43.37 42.77
CA ILE A 247 20.75 -42.10 43.45
C ILE A 247 21.20 -41.05 42.42
N ALA A 248 22.02 -41.44 41.45
CA ALA A 248 22.43 -40.58 40.35
C ALA A 248 21.23 -40.14 39.49
N GLU A 249 20.28 -41.04 39.23
CA GLU A 249 19.04 -40.71 38.52
C GLU A 249 18.16 -39.73 39.32
N GLN A 250 18.01 -39.93 40.63
CA GLN A 250 17.28 -39.00 41.50
C GLN A 250 17.92 -37.61 41.51
N ASN A 251 19.26 -37.52 41.54
CA ASN A 251 19.99 -36.27 41.50
C ASN A 251 19.83 -35.55 40.14
N ARG A 252 19.86 -36.28 39.02
CA ARG A 252 19.57 -35.69 37.69
C ARG A 252 18.17 -35.10 37.62
N GLN A 253 17.16 -35.86 38.03
CA GLN A 253 15.78 -35.40 38.00
C GLN A 253 15.56 -34.18 38.91
N ALA A 254 16.25 -34.12 40.06
CA ALA A 254 16.23 -32.97 40.94
C ALA A 254 16.85 -31.73 40.28
N GLU A 255 18.04 -31.85 39.67
CA GLU A 255 18.69 -30.72 38.98
C GLU A 255 17.91 -30.24 37.74
N TYR A 256 17.32 -31.16 36.96
CA TYR A 256 16.44 -30.78 35.85
C TYR A 256 15.22 -30.00 36.31
N ARG A 257 14.59 -30.43 37.42
CA ARG A 257 13.43 -29.76 37.98
C ARG A 257 13.80 -28.38 38.51
N ASP A 258 14.87 -28.30 39.29
CA ASP A 258 15.37 -27.04 39.85
C ASP A 258 15.74 -26.03 38.75
N PHE A 259 16.38 -26.48 37.67
CA PHE A 259 16.64 -25.62 36.53
C PHE A 259 15.35 -25.14 35.86
N ARG A 260 14.39 -26.04 35.59
CA ARG A 260 13.10 -25.68 34.97
C ARG A 260 12.33 -24.67 35.82
N GLU A 261 12.27 -24.87 37.13
CA GLU A 261 11.61 -23.94 38.06
C GLU A 261 12.31 -22.57 38.05
N ARG A 262 13.64 -22.54 38.00
CA ARG A 262 14.43 -21.30 37.98
C ARG A 262 14.28 -20.49 36.70
N VAL A 263 14.19 -21.15 35.54
CA VAL A 263 14.12 -20.47 34.23
C VAL A 263 12.69 -20.26 33.73
N ALA A 264 11.69 -20.92 34.32
CA ALA A 264 10.29 -20.80 33.88
C ALA A 264 9.78 -19.36 33.91
N GLU A 265 9.96 -18.65 35.02
CA GLU A 265 9.51 -17.26 35.17
C GLU A 265 10.32 -16.29 34.28
N PRO A 266 11.67 -16.32 34.24
CA PRO A 266 12.46 -15.54 33.30
C PRO A 266 12.07 -15.74 31.83
N ASN A 267 11.93 -16.98 31.38
CA ASN A 267 11.60 -17.29 29.98
C ASN A 267 10.18 -16.82 29.62
N ALA A 268 9.22 -17.01 30.54
CA ALA A 268 7.86 -16.52 30.36
C ALA A 268 7.82 -14.99 30.29
N LYS A 269 8.59 -14.31 31.16
CA LYS A 269 8.70 -12.86 31.19
C LYS A 269 9.32 -12.31 29.91
N GLU A 270 10.42 -12.89 29.43
CA GLU A 270 11.06 -12.49 28.17
C GLU A 270 10.09 -12.59 26.99
N LEU A 271 9.36 -13.71 26.89
CA LEU A 271 8.38 -13.90 25.82
C LEU A 271 7.24 -12.88 25.91
N GLN A 272 6.76 -12.59 27.12
CA GLN A 272 5.71 -11.60 27.34
C GLN A 272 6.17 -10.18 26.98
N GLU A 273 7.39 -9.80 27.38
CA GLU A 273 7.99 -8.50 27.06
C GLU A 273 8.19 -8.34 25.56
N TYR A 274 8.71 -9.37 24.89
CA TYR A 274 8.83 -9.40 23.43
C TYR A 274 7.46 -9.24 22.76
N MET A 275 6.44 -10.00 23.17
CA MET A 275 5.11 -9.92 22.58
C MET A 275 4.48 -8.53 22.77
N ALA A 276 4.61 -7.92 23.94
CA ALA A 276 4.10 -6.59 24.21
C ALA A 276 4.79 -5.54 23.31
N HIS A 277 6.12 -5.58 23.23
CA HIS A 277 6.89 -4.67 22.38
C HIS A 277 6.58 -4.87 20.89
N ALA A 278 6.56 -6.11 20.42
CA ALA A 278 6.27 -6.45 19.02
C ALA A 278 4.85 -6.01 18.62
N ASN A 279 3.85 -6.23 19.46
CA ASN A 279 2.47 -5.81 19.17
C ASN A 279 2.35 -4.29 19.04
N GLU A 280 2.99 -3.53 19.94
CA GLU A 280 2.97 -2.06 19.88
C GLU A 280 3.65 -1.54 18.61
N GLU A 281 4.83 -2.08 18.31
CA GLU A 281 5.60 -1.69 17.13
C GLU A 281 4.85 -2.04 15.84
N TYR A 282 4.24 -3.22 15.77
CA TYR A 282 3.51 -3.67 14.58
C TYR A 282 2.24 -2.85 14.35
N ARG A 283 1.55 -2.46 15.42
CA ARG A 283 0.42 -1.53 15.34
C ARG A 283 0.86 -0.21 14.70
N ARG A 284 1.99 0.36 15.15
CA ARG A 284 2.54 1.60 14.58
C ARG A 284 2.90 1.44 13.11
N GLN A 285 3.57 0.34 12.75
CA GLN A 285 3.95 0.05 11.37
C GLN A 285 2.72 -0.13 10.46
N TYR A 286 1.70 -0.85 10.93
CA TYR A 286 0.46 -1.05 10.19
C TYR A 286 -0.28 0.28 9.97
N GLU A 287 -0.47 1.08 11.02
CA GLU A 287 -1.13 2.38 10.88
C GLU A 287 -0.37 3.32 9.96
N PHE A 288 0.97 3.35 10.06
CA PHE A 288 1.81 4.15 9.19
C PHE A 288 1.66 3.72 7.73
N LYS A 289 1.74 2.42 7.45
CA LYS A 289 1.56 1.85 6.11
C LYS A 289 0.16 2.16 5.58
N LYS A 290 -0.89 1.99 6.39
CA LYS A 290 -2.28 2.31 6.02
C LYS A 290 -2.42 3.78 5.58
N ARG A 291 -1.94 4.72 6.40
CA ARG A 291 -1.96 6.15 6.06
C ARG A 291 -1.19 6.44 4.79
N GLN A 292 -0.05 5.79 4.58
CA GLN A 292 0.77 5.93 3.38
C GLN A 292 0.01 5.47 2.13
N VAL A 293 -0.54 4.25 2.13
CA VAL A 293 -1.21 3.68 0.94
C VAL A 293 -2.49 4.44 0.58
N GLU A 294 -3.27 4.87 1.58
CA GLU A 294 -4.44 5.72 1.35
C GLU A 294 -4.05 7.10 0.79
N ALA A 295 -2.96 7.70 1.29
CA ALA A 295 -2.48 8.99 0.79
C ALA A 295 -2.00 8.89 -0.67
N VAL A 296 -1.36 7.77 -1.05
CA VAL A 296 -1.00 7.50 -2.45
C VAL A 296 -2.26 7.37 -3.30
N ALA A 297 -3.24 6.56 -2.89
CA ALA A 297 -4.48 6.41 -3.65
C ALA A 297 -5.24 7.74 -3.83
N ARG A 298 -5.35 8.57 -2.79
CA ARG A 298 -5.96 9.89 -2.90
C ARG A 298 -5.22 10.81 -3.88
N ARG A 299 -3.89 10.85 -3.82
CA ARG A 299 -3.06 11.63 -4.75
C ARG A 299 -3.28 11.17 -6.19
N GLU A 300 -3.37 9.87 -6.40
CA GLU A 300 -3.49 9.26 -7.71
C GLU A 300 -4.87 9.50 -8.34
N ALA A 301 -5.92 9.53 -7.51
CA ALA A 301 -7.25 9.96 -7.92
C ALA A 301 -7.26 11.41 -8.43
N GLU A 302 -6.55 12.33 -7.76
CA GLU A 302 -6.43 13.73 -8.21
C GLU A 302 -5.62 13.85 -9.50
N LEU A 303 -4.50 13.12 -9.63
CA LEU A 303 -3.71 13.11 -10.85
C LEU A 303 -4.48 12.55 -12.05
N MET A 304 -5.30 11.51 -11.84
CA MET A 304 -6.20 10.97 -12.85
C MET A 304 -7.21 12.05 -13.28
N LYS A 305 -7.83 12.72 -12.32
CA LYS A 305 -8.77 13.82 -12.58
C LYS A 305 -8.13 14.94 -13.41
N GLU A 306 -6.94 15.40 -13.02
CA GLU A 306 -6.19 16.43 -13.74
C GLU A 306 -5.87 16.01 -15.19
N TYR A 307 -5.46 14.76 -15.38
CA TYR A 307 -5.21 14.21 -16.70
C TYR A 307 -6.48 14.18 -17.55
N LEU A 308 -7.59 13.64 -17.03
CA LEU A 308 -8.84 13.57 -17.80
C LEU A 308 -9.34 14.96 -18.18
N LEU A 309 -9.25 15.94 -17.27
CA LEU A 309 -9.56 17.34 -17.54
C LEU A 309 -8.69 17.94 -18.66
N SER A 310 -7.39 17.60 -18.68
CA SER A 310 -6.49 18.09 -19.73
C SER A 310 -6.84 17.56 -21.13
N ASN A 311 -7.53 16.41 -21.21
CA ASN A 311 -7.89 15.78 -22.48
C ASN A 311 -9.31 16.12 -22.98
N VAL A 312 -10.15 16.79 -22.18
CA VAL A 312 -11.53 17.17 -22.58
C VAL A 312 -11.59 17.95 -23.90
N CYS A 313 -10.55 18.74 -24.19
CA CYS A 313 -10.49 19.58 -25.40
C CYS A 313 -9.51 19.06 -26.45
N ARG A 314 -8.97 17.85 -26.27
CA ARG A 314 -7.87 17.33 -27.07
C ARG A 314 -8.33 16.81 -28.43
N LYS A 315 -7.66 17.24 -29.50
CA LYS A 315 -8.04 16.96 -30.90
C LYS A 315 -7.63 15.58 -31.40
N ASP A 316 -6.52 15.07 -30.91
CA ASP A 316 -5.89 13.79 -31.23
C ASP A 316 -6.28 12.68 -30.25
N LEU A 317 -7.47 12.78 -29.63
CA LEU A 317 -7.91 11.89 -28.55
C LEU A 317 -7.95 10.42 -28.98
N ASN A 318 -8.36 10.13 -30.22
CA ASN A 318 -8.32 8.79 -30.81
C ASN A 318 -6.92 8.17 -30.79
N LYS A 319 -5.89 8.94 -31.15
CA LYS A 319 -4.49 8.49 -31.13
C LYS A 319 -4.01 8.22 -29.71
N VAL A 320 -4.42 9.05 -28.75
CA VAL A 320 -4.09 8.85 -27.33
C VAL A 320 -4.72 7.56 -26.80
N ILE A 321 -6.00 7.32 -27.11
CA ILE A 321 -6.70 6.07 -26.72
C ILE A 321 -5.99 4.86 -27.33
N GLU A 322 -5.64 4.93 -28.62
CA GLU A 322 -4.95 3.84 -29.32
C GLU A 322 -3.57 3.56 -28.73
N TYR A 323 -2.76 4.59 -28.49
CA TYR A 323 -1.47 4.44 -27.80
C TYR A 323 -1.66 3.75 -26.44
N ARG A 324 -2.65 4.17 -25.65
CA ARG A 324 -2.88 3.60 -24.30
C ARG A 324 -3.29 2.13 -24.38
N LYS A 325 -4.12 1.75 -25.35
CA LYS A 325 -4.47 0.34 -25.61
C LYS A 325 -3.25 -0.48 -26.06
N ILE A 326 -2.42 0.05 -26.95
CA ILE A 326 -1.17 -0.62 -27.36
C ILE A 326 -0.25 -0.80 -26.16
N LEU A 327 -0.06 0.23 -25.34
CA LEU A 327 0.76 0.17 -24.13
C LEU A 327 0.27 -0.91 -23.15
N ARG A 328 -1.05 -1.02 -22.97
CA ARG A 328 -1.69 -2.02 -22.11
C ARG A 328 -1.54 -3.44 -22.67
N ASP A 329 -1.82 -3.62 -23.96
CA ASP A 329 -2.04 -4.93 -24.58
C ASP A 329 -0.75 -5.51 -25.20
N GLN A 330 0.15 -4.65 -25.70
CA GLN A 330 1.35 -5.00 -26.45
C GLN A 330 2.64 -4.54 -25.76
N GLY A 331 2.55 -3.65 -24.78
CA GLY A 331 3.67 -3.20 -23.96
C GLY A 331 4.36 -1.92 -24.44
N TRP A 332 5.38 -1.50 -23.68
CA TRP A 332 6.06 -0.21 -23.86
C TRP A 332 6.73 -0.05 -25.23
N GLU A 333 7.40 -1.08 -25.73
CA GLU A 333 8.17 -0.99 -26.99
C GLU A 333 7.26 -0.72 -28.19
N ALA A 334 6.14 -1.45 -28.28
CA ALA A 334 5.14 -1.25 -29.32
C ALA A 334 4.47 0.13 -29.23
N ALA A 335 4.20 0.60 -28.01
CA ALA A 335 3.65 1.93 -27.79
C ALA A 335 4.64 3.03 -28.21
N GLU A 336 5.93 2.87 -27.91
CA GLU A 336 6.99 3.81 -28.30
C GLU A 336 7.19 3.86 -29.83
N GLU A 337 7.07 2.72 -30.52
CA GLU A 337 7.09 2.66 -31.98
C GLU A 337 5.89 3.39 -32.60
N PHE A 338 4.69 3.15 -32.08
CA PHE A 338 3.48 3.87 -32.48
C PHE A 338 3.61 5.37 -32.23
N ASP A 339 4.17 5.80 -31.10
CA ASP A 339 4.35 7.22 -30.78
C ASP A 339 5.24 7.91 -31.82
N LYS A 340 6.38 7.29 -32.14
CA LYS A 340 7.33 7.77 -33.16
C LYS A 340 6.73 7.85 -34.55
N SER A 341 5.83 6.93 -34.92
CA SER A 341 5.19 6.93 -36.24
C SER A 341 3.99 7.87 -36.35
N THR A 342 3.27 8.09 -35.24
CA THR A 342 1.90 8.66 -35.26
C THR A 342 1.83 10.10 -34.75
N PHE A 343 2.80 10.53 -33.94
CA PHE A 343 2.95 11.91 -33.46
C PHE A 343 4.20 12.58 -34.07
N PRO A 344 4.21 12.90 -35.39
CA PRO A 344 5.12 13.93 -35.87
C PRO A 344 4.61 15.29 -35.33
N THR A 345 5.54 16.22 -35.09
CA THR A 345 5.38 17.60 -34.61
C THR A 345 3.97 18.25 -34.80
N PRO A 346 3.49 19.02 -33.82
CA PRO A 346 2.06 19.33 -33.64
C PRO A 346 1.48 20.10 -34.83
N GLN A 347 0.68 19.42 -35.65
CA GLN A 347 -0.16 20.05 -36.66
C GLN A 347 -1.59 20.21 -36.12
N ASN A 348 -1.95 21.48 -35.89
CA ASN A 348 -3.29 21.92 -35.52
C ASN A 348 -4.27 21.69 -36.67
N VAL A 349 -5.01 20.58 -36.67
CA VAL A 349 -6.19 20.40 -37.52
C VAL A 349 -7.43 20.21 -36.63
N PRO A 350 -8.52 21.00 -36.79
CA PRO A 350 -9.74 20.85 -35.98
C PRO A 350 -10.52 19.59 -36.33
N ASP A 351 -10.96 18.82 -35.33
CA ASP A 351 -11.91 17.70 -35.48
C ASP A 351 -13.30 18.13 -34.99
N ALA A 352 -14.32 17.95 -35.82
CA ALA A 352 -15.70 18.38 -35.59
C ALA A 352 -16.42 17.53 -34.53
N ARG A 353 -16.01 16.27 -34.29
CA ARG A 353 -16.64 15.38 -33.30
C ARG A 353 -16.47 15.87 -31.86
N ASN A 354 -15.33 16.49 -31.55
CA ASN A 354 -15.04 17.02 -30.23
C ASN A 354 -15.96 18.18 -29.79
N GLU A 355 -16.55 18.91 -30.75
CA GLU A 355 -17.38 20.06 -30.44
C GLU A 355 -18.79 19.66 -29.94
N GLU A 356 -19.34 18.54 -30.41
CA GLU A 356 -20.61 18.02 -29.91
C GLU A 356 -20.50 17.46 -28.48
N THR A 357 -19.45 16.67 -28.22
CA THR A 357 -19.17 16.16 -26.86
C THR A 357 -18.93 17.32 -25.90
N ARG A 358 -18.20 18.37 -26.31
CA ARG A 358 -17.99 19.58 -25.50
C ARG A 358 -19.31 20.27 -25.13
N LYS A 359 -20.22 20.45 -26.10
CA LYS A 359 -21.54 21.06 -25.86
C LYS A 359 -22.39 20.21 -24.91
N TRP A 360 -22.32 18.88 -25.06
CA TRP A 360 -23.01 17.94 -24.19
C TRP A 360 -22.48 17.96 -22.75
N LEU A 361 -21.16 17.93 -22.54
CA LEU A 361 -20.52 18.09 -21.22
C LEU A 361 -20.91 19.41 -20.57
N GLY A 362 -20.91 20.50 -21.34
CA GLY A 362 -21.37 21.81 -20.85
C GLY A 362 -22.84 21.81 -20.45
N ALA A 363 -23.69 21.04 -21.12
CA ALA A 363 -25.09 20.88 -20.75
C ALA A 363 -25.31 19.96 -19.54
N ILE A 364 -24.41 19.00 -19.28
CA ILE A 364 -24.42 18.21 -18.04
C ILE A 364 -24.02 19.07 -16.85
N GLY A 365 -22.92 19.84 -16.96
CA GLY A 365 -22.48 20.73 -15.88
C GLY A 365 -23.57 21.69 -15.42
N ARG A 366 -24.29 22.31 -16.37
CA ARG A 366 -25.42 23.21 -16.10
C ARG A 366 -26.66 22.57 -15.46
N ARG A 367 -26.75 21.23 -15.43
CA ARG A 367 -27.85 20.50 -14.77
C ARG A 367 -27.54 20.18 -13.30
N GLN A 368 -26.29 20.38 -12.87
CA GLN A 368 -25.81 20.06 -11.52
C GLN A 368 -25.59 21.30 -10.64
N ASP A 369 -25.57 22.49 -11.25
CA ASP A 369 -25.71 23.80 -10.57
C ASP A 369 -27.20 24.13 -10.37
#